data_AF-A0A3B7L2X2-F1
#
_entry.id   AF-A0A3B7L2X2-F1
#
_cell.length_a   1.000
_cell.length_b   1.000
_cell.length_c   1.000
_cell.angle_alpha   90.00
_cell.angle_beta   90.00
_cell.angle_gamma   90.00
#
_symmetry.space_group_name_H-M   'P 1'
#
loop_
_entity.id
_entity.type
_entity.pdbx_description
1 polymer ?
#
loop_
_entity_poly.entity_id
_entity_poly.type
_entity_poly.pdbx_seq_one_letter_code
_entity_poly.pdbx_strand_id
1 'polypeptide(L)'
;MKSFLVDVFAIHSRGQEMHLGGGLFHAASAIEAEAMATEEFWAADLADRGFEIGFRTDTPERGQQVMSLERLRAATTGALYA
;
A
#
# COMPACT_ATOMS: atom_id res chain seq x y z
N MET A 1 -1.13 18.41 6.02
CA MET A 1 -0.63 17.13 5.48
C MET A 1 -1.16 17.00 4.06
N LYS A 2 -0.32 16.72 3.06
CA LYS A 2 -0.79 16.46 1.69
C LYS A 2 -1.26 15.01 1.62
N SER A 3 -2.50 14.80 1.19
CA SER A 3 -2.98 13.47 0.82
C SER A 3 -2.27 12.98 -0.44
N PHE A 4 -2.15 11.66 -0.58
CA PHE A 4 -1.59 10.99 -1.75
C PHE A 4 -2.55 9.90 -2.20
N LEU A 5 -2.48 9.55 -3.49
CA LEU A 5 -3.24 8.44 -4.01
C LEU A 5 -2.50 7.14 -3.73
N VAL A 6 -3.24 6.11 -3.33
CA VAL A 6 -2.75 4.77 -3.01
C VAL A 6 -3.56 3.74 -3.76
N ASP A 7 -2.86 2.88 -4.47
CA ASP A 7 -3.38 1.70 -5.12
C ASP A 7 -2.94 0.45 -4.34
N VAL A 8 -3.81 -0.54 -4.24
CA VAL A 8 -3.61 -1.71 -3.36
C VAL A 8 -3.38 -2.97 -4.20
N PHE A 9 -2.35 -3.71 -3.82
CA PHE A 9 -1.90 -4.93 -4.48
C PHE A 9 -1.74 -6.06 -3.46
N ALA A 10 -1.84 -7.29 -3.93
CA ALA A 10 -1.39 -8.47 -3.21
C ALA A 10 -0.01 -8.86 -3.75
N ILE A 11 0.98 -8.89 -2.88
CA ILE A 11 2.34 -9.31 -3.20
C ILE A 11 2.53 -10.73 -2.67
N HIS A 12 2.88 -11.66 -3.55
CA HIS A 12 3.31 -12.98 -3.14
C HIS A 12 4.82 -12.97 -2.88
N SER A 13 5.28 -13.76 -1.90
CA SER A 13 6.71 -14.00 -1.60
C SER A 13 7.56 -14.49 -2.77
N ARG A 14 6.92 -14.92 -3.86
CA ARG A 14 7.57 -15.35 -5.12
C ARG A 14 7.74 -14.21 -6.13
N GLY A 15 7.46 -12.97 -5.72
CA GLY A 15 7.51 -11.78 -6.58
C GLY A 15 6.32 -11.64 -7.53
N GLN A 16 5.19 -12.30 -7.25
CA GLN A 16 3.97 -12.11 -8.02
C GLN A 16 3.17 -10.95 -7.41
N GLU A 17 2.87 -9.96 -8.23
CA GLU A 17 2.02 -8.83 -7.85
C GLU A 17 0.65 -9.02 -8.50
N MET A 18 -0.40 -9.05 -7.68
CA MET A 18 -1.77 -9.16 -8.12
C MET A 18 -2.49 -7.86 -7.75
N HIS A 19 -3.05 -7.18 -8.74
CA HIS A 19 -3.89 -6.02 -8.45
C HIS A 19 -5.17 -6.49 -7.77
N LEU A 20 -5.49 -5.93 -6.60
CA LEU A 20 -6.65 -6.36 -5.82
C LEU A 20 -7.96 -5.73 -6.28
N GLY A 21 -7.89 -4.77 -7.22
CA GLY A 21 -9.06 -4.24 -7.91
C GLY A 21 -10.05 -3.56 -6.97
N GLY A 22 -9.71 -2.39 -6.43
CA GLY A 22 -10.66 -1.51 -5.74
C GLY A 22 -10.48 -0.01 -6.02
N GLY A 23 -9.55 0.35 -6.91
CA GLY A 23 -9.33 1.74 -7.30
C GLY A 23 -8.25 2.45 -6.47
N LEU A 24 -7.94 3.68 -6.87
CA LEU A 24 -7.00 4.55 -6.16
C LEU A 24 -7.74 5.26 -5.01
N PHE A 25 -7.24 5.10 -3.79
CA PHE A 25 -7.78 5.75 -2.59
C PHE A 25 -6.92 6.93 -2.17
N HIS A 26 -7.54 7.95 -1.58
CA HIS A 26 -6.77 9.03 -0.96
C HIS A 26 -6.42 8.64 0.47
N ALA A 27 -5.13 8.58 0.78
CA ALA A 27 -4.65 8.41 2.14
C ALA A 27 -3.82 9.64 2.56
N ALA A 28 -4.00 10.10 3.79
CA ALA A 28 -3.16 11.12 4.42
C ALA A 28 -1.96 10.50 5.16
N SER A 29 -1.96 9.17 5.40
CA SER A 29 -0.85 8.44 6.01
C SER A 29 -0.80 6.97 5.62
N ALA A 30 0.34 6.31 5.83
CA ALA A 30 0.48 4.87 5.62
C ALA A 30 -0.45 4.03 6.51
N ILE A 31 -0.74 4.51 7.73
CA ILE A 31 -1.64 3.83 8.68
C ILE A 31 -3.08 3.87 8.15
N GLU A 32 -3.49 5.01 7.59
CA GLU A 32 -4.82 5.15 6.98
C GLU A 32 -4.96 4.27 5.74
N ALA A 33 -3.92 4.23 4.88
CA ALA A 33 -3.89 3.35 3.72
C ALA A 33 -4.02 1.87 4.11
N GLU A 34 -3.35 1.44 5.18
CA GLU A 34 -3.45 0.09 5.73
C GLU A 34 -4.83 -0.23 6.28
N ALA A 35 -5.42 0.68 7.05
CA ALA A 35 -6.76 0.50 7.61
C ALA A 35 -7.78 0.30 6.49
N MET A 36 -7.77 1.19 5.49
CA MET A 36 -8.65 1.09 4.31
C MET A 36 -8.42 -0.22 3.55
N ALA A 37 -7.16 -0.61 3.31
CA ALA A 37 -6.87 -1.84 2.58
C ALA A 37 -7.28 -3.11 3.35
N THR A 38 -7.20 -3.07 4.68
CA THR A 38 -7.59 -4.19 5.55
C THR A 38 -9.10 -4.36 5.59
N GLU A 39 -9.84 -3.25 5.63
CA GLU A 39 -11.31 -3.24 5.61
C GLU A 39 -11.87 -3.66 4.24
N GLU A 40 -11.30 -3.17 3.14
CA GLU A 40 -11.83 -3.39 1.78
C GLU A 40 -11.41 -4.73 1.15
N PHE A 41 -10.20 -5.25 1.43
CA PHE A 41 -9.62 -6.37 0.67
C PHE A 41 -9.38 -7.66 1.47
N TRP A 42 -10.04 -7.83 2.62
CA TRP A 42 -9.96 -9.02 3.47
C TRP A 42 -8.53 -9.54 3.64
N ALA A 43 -7.67 -8.72 4.26
CA ALA A 43 -6.24 -9.01 4.44
C ALA A 43 -5.95 -10.41 5.03
N ALA A 44 -6.85 -10.94 5.86
CA ALA A 44 -6.74 -12.26 6.46
C ALA A 44 -6.79 -13.39 5.42
N ASP A 45 -7.70 -13.31 4.44
CA ASP A 45 -7.82 -14.28 3.35
C ASP A 45 -6.62 -14.24 2.39
N LEU A 46 -6.05 -13.05 2.17
CA LEU A 46 -4.83 -12.91 1.38
C LEU A 46 -3.64 -13.55 2.08
N ALA A 47 -3.50 -13.32 3.39
CA ALA A 47 -2.44 -13.92 4.20
C ALA A 47 -2.52 -15.46 4.22
N ASP A 48 -3.72 -16.04 4.31
CA ASP A 48 -3.93 -17.49 4.25
C ASP A 48 -3.44 -18.09 2.91
N ARG A 49 -3.61 -17.32 1.83
CA ARG A 49 -3.15 -17.67 0.48
C ARG A 49 -1.67 -17.38 0.22
N GLY A 50 -0.93 -16.89 1.22
CA GLY A 50 0.49 -16.54 1.11
C GLY A 50 0.76 -15.20 0.42
N PHE A 51 -0.24 -14.33 0.35
CA PHE A 51 -0.12 -12.97 -0.17
C PHE A 51 -0.06 -11.95 0.97
N GLU A 52 0.74 -10.92 0.77
CA GLU A 52 0.86 -9.77 1.65
C GLU A 52 0.27 -8.53 0.97
N ILE A 53 -0.19 -7.54 1.74
CA ILE A 53 -0.70 -6.30 1.15
C ILE A 53 0.47 -5.39 0.75
N GLY A 54 0.44 -5.00 -0.53
CA GLY A 54 1.31 -4.03 -1.16
C GLY A 54 0.57 -2.75 -1.51
N PHE A 55 1.31 -1.66 -1.53
CA PHE A 55 0.79 -0.33 -1.82
C PHE A 55 1.62 0.32 -2.91
N ARG A 56 0.98 0.99 -3.85
CA ARG A 56 1.63 1.84 -4.86
C ARG A 56 1.05 3.24 -4.74
N THR A 57 1.91 4.25 -4.64
CA THR A 57 1.49 5.65 -4.49
C THR A 57 1.62 6.44 -5.78
N ASP A 58 1.04 7.64 -5.88
CA ASP A 58 1.26 8.56 -7.02
C ASP A 58 2.43 9.53 -6.79
N THR A 59 3.11 9.44 -5.65
CA THR A 59 4.19 10.37 -5.28
C THR A 59 5.39 10.23 -6.23
N PRO A 60 5.90 11.33 -6.81
CA PRO A 60 6.83 11.31 -7.94
C PRO A 60 8.18 10.64 -7.65
N GLU A 61 8.59 10.52 -6.38
CA GLU A 61 9.81 9.81 -5.99
C GLU A 61 9.65 8.28 -6.00
N ARG A 62 8.42 7.76 -5.95
CA ARG A 62 8.16 6.33 -5.68
C ARG A 62 7.01 5.72 -6.49
N GLY A 63 6.38 6.50 -7.38
CA GLY A 63 5.06 6.19 -7.92
C GLY A 63 4.93 5.06 -8.94
N GLN A 64 5.94 4.18 -9.04
CA GLN A 64 5.94 3.07 -10.01
C GLN A 64 6.19 1.69 -9.39
N GLN A 65 6.52 1.57 -8.10
CA GLN A 65 6.75 0.28 -7.46
C GLN A 65 5.71 -0.02 -6.38
N VAL A 66 5.22 -1.25 -6.39
CA VAL A 66 4.45 -1.81 -5.29
C VAL A 66 5.41 -2.03 -4.11
N MET A 67 5.04 -1.53 -2.94
CA MET A 67 5.86 -1.64 -1.73
C MET A 67 5.07 -2.21 -0.56
N SER A 68 5.74 -2.98 0.27
CA SER A 68 5.20 -3.46 1.56
C SER A 68 4.80 -2.29 2.46
N LEU A 69 3.86 -2.54 3.37
CA LEU A 69 3.44 -1.58 4.39
C LEU A 69 4.60 -0.92 5.15
N GLU A 70 5.61 -1.70 5.56
CA GLU A 70 6.77 -1.18 6.30
C GLU A 70 7.53 -0.11 5.50
N ARG A 71 7.70 -0.35 4.20
CA ARG A 71 8.28 0.62 3.26
C ARG A 71 7.39 1.83 3.08
N LEU A 72 6.07 1.66 2.99
CA LEU A 72 5.13 2.79 2.90
C LEU A 72 5.19 3.66 4.16
N ARG A 73 5.24 3.05 5.35
CA ARG A 73 5.40 3.75 6.62
C ARG A 73 6.70 4.53 6.65
N ALA A 74 7.83 3.89 6.38
CA ALA A 74 9.14 4.56 6.31
C ALA A 74 9.14 5.71 5.28
N ALA A 75 8.46 5.52 4.15
CA ALA A 75 8.31 6.50 3.09
C ALA A 75 7.52 7.76 3.54
N THR A 76 6.43 7.57 4.27
CA THR A 76 5.59 8.66 4.80
C THR A 76 6.18 9.35 6.03
N THR A 77 6.94 8.63 6.86
CA THR A 77 7.62 9.21 8.03
C THR A 77 8.87 10.00 7.62
N GLY A 78 9.58 9.59 6.58
CA GLY A 78 10.74 10.31 6.06
C GLY A 78 10.41 11.69 5.46
N ALA A 79 9.19 11.87 4.94
CA ALA A 79 8.72 13.14 4.38
C ALA A 79 8.35 14.19 5.44
N LEU A 80 8.41 13.85 6.74
CA LEU A 80 8.17 14.78 7.86
C LEU A 80 9.45 15.48 8.37
N TYR A 81 10.63 15.17 7.81
CA TYR A 81 11.93 15.69 8.28
C TYR A 81 12.82 16.32 7.18
N ALA A 82 12.23 16.88 6.12
CA ALA A 82 12.97 17.67 5.13
C ALA A 82 12.56 19.14 5.16
#